data_AF-A0A1I4C802-F1
#
_entry.id   AF-A0A1I4C802-F1
#
_cell.length_a   1.000
_cell.length_b   1.000
_cell.length_c   1.000
_cell.angle_alpha   90.00
_cell.angle_beta   90.00
_cell.angle_gamma   90.00
#
_symmetry.space_group_name_H-M   'P 1'
#
loop_
_entity.id
_entity.type
_entity.pdbx_description
1 polymer ?
#
loop_
_entity_poly.entity_id
_entity_poly.type
_entity_poly.pdbx_seq_one_letter_code
_entity_poly.pdbx_strand_id
1 'polypeptide(L)'
;MTISIDEADPCAAAASLRQVYVRLVAGEGAMEVRFRAGSNGVERSVTYHRAHPDRLLAVIRGFEEQCARLQGRGPRRFALGTGGVR
;
A
#
# COMPACT_ATOMS: atom_id res chain seq x y z
N MET A 1 -13.29 -10.41 7.76
CA MET A 1 -13.64 -8.99 7.55
C MET A 1 -13.17 -8.61 6.15
N THR A 2 -13.99 -7.90 5.37
CA THR A 2 -13.66 -7.55 3.98
C THR A 2 -13.61 -6.03 3.84
N ILE A 3 -12.51 -5.51 3.31
CA ILE A 3 -12.33 -4.06 3.08
C ILE A 3 -12.34 -3.78 1.58
N SER A 4 -13.13 -2.80 1.14
CA SER A 4 -13.15 -2.31 -0.23
C SER A 4 -12.19 -1.13 -0.39
N ILE A 5 -11.38 -1.15 -1.45
CA ILE A 5 -10.39 -0.15 -1.78
C ILE A 5 -10.66 0.35 -3.20
N ASP A 6 -10.80 1.65 -3.34
CA ASP A 6 -10.89 2.31 -4.63
C ASP A 6 -9.47 2.59 -5.14
N GLU A 7 -9.13 2.04 -6.31
CA GLU A 7 -7.84 2.27 -6.95
C GLU A 7 -7.75 3.67 -7.60
N ALA A 8 -8.88 4.38 -7.79
CA ALA A 8 -8.89 5.73 -8.36
C ALA A 8 -8.24 6.77 -7.42
N ASP A 9 -8.23 6.53 -6.11
CA ASP A 9 -7.51 7.34 -5.13
C ASP A 9 -6.38 6.52 -4.49
N PRO A 10 -5.16 6.56 -5.08
CA PRO A 10 -4.04 5.78 -4.56
C PRO A 10 -3.58 6.24 -3.17
N CYS A 11 -3.86 7.48 -2.77
CA CYS A 11 -3.49 7.99 -1.46
C CYS A 11 -4.42 7.41 -0.38
N ALA A 12 -5.73 7.44 -0.59
CA ALA A 12 -6.70 6.81 0.30
C ALA A 12 -6.55 5.29 0.34
N ALA A 13 -6.23 4.66 -0.80
CA ALA A 13 -5.94 3.24 -0.89
C ALA A 13 -4.74 2.84 -0.01
N ALA A 14 -3.62 3.57 -0.08
CA ALA A 14 -2.44 3.31 0.73
C ALA A 14 -2.72 3.41 2.24
N ALA A 15 -3.49 4.41 2.66
CA ALA A 15 -3.89 4.59 4.06
C ALA A 15 -4.76 3.41 4.56
N SER A 16 -5.72 2.99 3.73
CA SER A 16 -6.63 1.88 4.04
C SER A 16 -5.90 0.54 4.14
N LEU A 17 -4.97 0.26 3.20
CA LEU A 17 -4.13 -0.93 3.26
C LEU A 17 -3.21 -0.96 4.47
N ARG A 18 -2.74 0.21 4.94
CA ARG A 18 -1.94 0.30 6.17
C ARG A 18 -2.75 -0.11 7.40
N GLN A 19 -4.04 0.22 7.46
CA GLN A 19 -4.92 -0.27 8.52
C GLN A 19 -5.09 -1.79 8.45
N VAL A 20 -5.23 -2.38 7.26
CA VAL A 20 -5.25 -3.85 7.07
C VAL A 20 -3.98 -4.47 7.63
N TYR A 21 -2.81 -3.91 7.29
CA TYR A 21 -1.52 -4.39 7.79
C TYR A 21 -1.46 -4.37 9.32
N VAL A 22 -1.83 -3.25 9.95
CA VAL A 22 -1.85 -3.13 11.41
C VAL A 22 -2.76 -4.19 12.05
N ARG A 23 -3.94 -4.45 11.48
CA ARG A 23 -4.87 -5.47 12.00
C ARG A 23 -4.33 -6.90 11.87
N LEU A 24 -3.71 -7.24 10.73
CA LEU A 24 -3.05 -8.53 10.53
C LEU A 24 -1.92 -8.76 11.56
N VAL A 25 -1.09 -7.73 11.79
CA VAL A 25 -0.02 -7.78 12.79
C VAL A 25 -0.57 -7.83 14.22
N ALA A 26 -1.70 -7.16 14.49
CA ALA A 26 -2.34 -7.12 15.81
C ALA A 26 -2.98 -8.47 16.22
N GLY A 27 -3.24 -9.38 15.28
CA GLY A 27 -3.74 -10.72 15.61
C GLY A 27 -4.72 -11.32 14.62
N GLU A 28 -5.20 -10.56 13.64
CA GLU A 28 -6.09 -11.14 12.62
C GLU A 28 -5.32 -12.09 11.69
N GLY A 29 -5.81 -13.33 11.55
CA GLY A 29 -5.12 -14.38 10.80
C GLY A 29 -5.11 -14.16 9.28
N ALA A 30 -6.23 -13.67 8.73
CA ALA A 30 -6.40 -13.38 7.32
C ALA A 30 -7.44 -12.27 7.12
N MET A 31 -7.20 -11.39 6.14
CA MET A 31 -8.14 -10.35 5.73
C MET A 31 -8.33 -10.36 4.23
N GLU A 32 -9.59 -10.28 3.80
CA GLU A 32 -9.95 -10.13 2.39
C GLU A 32 -9.97 -8.63 2.05
N VAL A 33 -9.30 -8.26 0.96
CA VAL A 33 -9.28 -6.91 0.42
C VAL A 33 -9.84 -6.95 -0.99
N ARG A 34 -10.85 -6.15 -1.26
CA ARG A 34 -11.45 -5.98 -2.59
C ARG A 34 -10.96 -4.68 -3.18
N PHE A 35 -10.27 -4.78 -4.31
CA PHE A 35 -9.84 -3.64 -5.10
C PHE A 35 -10.88 -3.37 -6.18
N ARG A 36 -11.29 -2.11 -6.29
CA ARG A 36 -12.15 -1.62 -7.37
C ARG A 36 -11.27 -0.78 -8.30
N ALA A 37 -11.00 -1.33 -9.48
CA ALA A 37 -10.18 -0.68 -10.49
C ALA A 37 -10.98 0.39 -11.25
N GLY A 38 -11.08 1.59 -10.66
CA GLY A 38 -11.50 2.84 -11.30
C GLY A 38 -12.64 2.73 -12.33
N SER A 39 -12.58 3.58 -13.37
CA SER A 39 -13.61 3.76 -14.42
C SER A 39 -13.97 2.50 -15.22
N ASN A 40 -13.23 1.41 -15.05
CA ASN A 40 -13.42 0.16 -15.78
C ASN A 40 -14.30 -0.83 -15.01
N GLY A 41 -14.68 -0.53 -13.76
CA GLY A 41 -15.63 -1.32 -12.96
C GLY A 41 -15.15 -2.72 -12.57
N VAL A 42 -13.88 -3.04 -12.77
CA VAL A 42 -13.33 -4.36 -12.46
C VAL A 42 -13.04 -4.46 -10.97
N GLU A 43 -13.68 -5.42 -10.30
CA GLU A 43 -13.38 -5.73 -8.90
C GLU A 43 -12.48 -6.96 -8.79
N ARG A 44 -11.45 -6.86 -7.93
CA ARG A 44 -10.50 -7.94 -7.64
C ARG A 44 -10.44 -8.18 -6.15
N SER A 45 -10.79 -9.38 -5.69
CA SER A 45 -10.62 -9.79 -4.29
C SER A 45 -9.29 -10.50 -4.09
N VAL A 46 -8.55 -10.11 -3.05
CA VAL A 46 -7.28 -10.72 -2.65
C VAL A 46 -7.28 -10.92 -1.15
N THR A 47 -7.00 -12.14 -0.70
CA THR A 47 -6.84 -12.44 0.72
C THR A 47 -5.38 -12.31 1.12
N TYR A 48 -5.12 -11.50 2.14
CA TYR A 48 -3.81 -11.34 2.75
C TYR A 48 -3.77 -12.10 4.07
N HIS A 49 -2.66 -12.79 4.31
CA HIS A 49 -2.42 -13.59 5.51
C HIS A 49 -1.31 -13.00 6.34
N ARG A 50 -1.41 -13.14 7.67
CA ARG A 50 -0.34 -12.75 8.61
C ARG A 50 1.00 -13.44 8.32
N ALA A 51 0.98 -14.65 7.76
CA ALA A 51 2.19 -15.41 7.42
C ALA A 51 3.01 -14.79 6.28
N HIS A 52 2.40 -13.96 5.44
CA HIS A 52 3.05 -13.34 4.28
C HIS A 52 2.77 -11.84 4.22
N PRO A 53 3.23 -11.06 5.23
CA PRO A 53 2.98 -9.63 5.30
C PRO A 53 3.71 -8.86 4.20
N ASP A 54 4.80 -9.40 3.66
CA ASP A 54 5.64 -8.77 2.63
C ASP A 54 4.85 -8.48 1.34
N ARG A 55 3.93 -9.39 0.97
CA ARG A 55 3.07 -9.20 -0.21
C ARG A 55 2.18 -7.98 -0.05
N LEU A 56 1.61 -7.79 1.15
CA LEU A 56 0.78 -6.62 1.45
C LEU A 56 1.64 -5.34 1.48
N LEU A 57 2.83 -5.39 2.08
CA LEU A 57 3.75 -4.25 2.12
C LEU A 57 4.22 -3.82 0.72
N ALA A 58 4.45 -4.76 -0.20
CA ALA A 58 4.79 -4.44 -1.59
C ALA A 58 3.65 -3.68 -2.30
N VAL A 59 2.40 -4.13 -2.11
CA VAL A 59 1.22 -3.46 -2.68
C VAL A 59 1.05 -2.07 -2.09
N ILE A 60 1.21 -1.93 -0.77
CA ILE A 60 1.17 -0.64 -0.07
C ILE A 60 2.19 0.34 -0.67
N ARG A 61 3.45 -0.10 -0.86
CA ARG A 61 4.50 0.74 -1.45
C ARG A 61 4.14 1.18 -2.87
N GLY A 62 3.56 0.30 -3.68
CA GLY A 62 3.10 0.64 -5.03
C GLY A 62 2.06 1.76 -5.03
N PHE A 63 1.11 1.76 -4.09
CA PHE A 63 0.13 2.85 -3.94
C PHE A 63 0.75 4.13 -3.38
N GLU A 64 1.69 4.03 -2.43
CA GLU A 64 2.42 5.20 -1.93
C GLU A 64 3.23 5.90 -3.01
N GLU A 65 3.90 5.14 -3.88
CA GLU A 65 4.64 5.69 -5.01
C GLU A 65 3.73 6.39 -6.01
N GLN A 66 2.57 5.81 -6.32
CA GLN A 66 1.56 6.44 -7.19
C GLN A 66 1.02 7.73 -6.57
N CYS A 67 0.68 7.69 -5.28
CA CYS A 67 0.26 8.87 -4.52
C CYS A 67 1.35 9.97 -4.54
N ALA A 68 2.62 9.58 -4.32
CA ALA A 68 3.74 10.52 -4.34
C ALA A 68 3.92 11.16 -5.73
N ARG A 69 3.80 10.37 -6.81
CA ARG A 69 3.81 10.88 -8.20
C ARG A 69 2.68 11.87 -8.45
N LEU A 70 1.45 11.58 -8.02
CA LEU A 70 0.30 12.50 -8.15
C LEU A 70 0.49 13.80 -7.37
N GLN A 71 1.12 13.73 -6.19
CA GLN A 71 1.43 14.91 -5.37
C GLN A 71 2.67 15.70 -5.86
N GLY A 72 3.27 15.32 -6.99
CA GLY A 72 4.51 15.92 -7.48
C GLY A 72 5.75 15.64 -6.61
N ARG A 73 5.62 14.74 -5.63
CA ARG A 73 6.73 14.26 -4.79
C ARG A 73 7.40 13.11 -5.52
N GLY A 74 8.36 13.46 -6.38
CA GLY A 74 9.23 12.48 -7.04
C GLY A 74 9.97 11.59 -6.02
N PRO A 75 10.53 10.45 -6.46
CA PRO A 75 11.27 9.54 -5.59
C PRO A 75 12.31 10.34 -4.79
N ARG A 76 12.24 10.25 -3.45
CA ARG A 76 13.20 10.89 -2.56
C ARG A 76 14.57 10.33 -2.89
N ARG A 77 15.37 11.09 -3.64
CA ARG A 77 16.80 10.84 -3.78
C ARG A 77 17.38 11.09 -2.38
N PHE A 78 17.64 10.03 -1.63
CA PHE A 78 18.50 10.15 -0.47
C PHE A 78 19.83 10.69 -1.00
N ALA A 79 20.16 11.93 -0.65
CA ALA A 79 21.51 12.41 -0.88
C ALA A 79 22.40 11.51 -0.02
N LEU A 80 23.10 10.58 -0.66
CA LEU A 80 24.23 9.88 -0.04
C LEU A 80 25.28 10.98 0.19
N GLY A 81 25.19 11.64 1.33
CA GLY A 81 26.24 12.51 1.82
C GLY A 81 27.45 11.62 2.01
N THR A 82 28.38 11.62 1.06
CA THR A 82 29.72 11.08 1.28
C THR A 82 30.38 12.01 2.30
N GLY A 83 30.06 11.79 3.57
CA GLY A 83 30.70 12.43 4.71
C GLY A 83 32.14 11.99 4.74
N GLY A 84 32.99 12.74 4.05
CA GLY A 84 34.43 12.61 4.17
C GLY A 84 34.81 12.95 5.61
N VAL A 85 35.19 11.92 6.37
CA VAL A 85 35.90 12.09 7.63
C VAL A 85 37.23 12.74 7.28
N ARG A 86 37.46 13.95 7.78
CA ARG A 86 38.78 14.58 7.86
C ARG A 86 39.32 14.41 9.26
#